data_AF-A0A5E5R5F6-F1
#
_entry.id   AF-A0A5E5R5F6-F1
#
_cell.length_a   1.000
_cell.length_b   1.000
_cell.length_c   1.000
_cell.angle_alpha   90.00
_cell.angle_beta   90.00
_cell.angle_gamma   90.00
#
_symmetry.space_group_name_H-M   'P 1'
#
loop_
_entity.id
_entity.type
_entity.pdbx_description
1 polymer ?
#
loop_
_entity_poly.entity_id
_entity_poly.type
_entity_poly.pdbx_seq_one_letter_code
_entity_poly.pdbx_strand_id
1 'polypeptide(L)'
;MLALASGAGLAFAALGDGQRPVNVFWALASLLGLHLLTLLGWASACSPAARPRARSAGSGCGSAASWRAMPAPRTWRRRYWSCSAGAGWRWGLGALVHGLWLLGLLTALAMLLGLLATRRYGFVWETTILGSDTFIALTQALGALPALLGFPLPDAELIRASGDAALASEAARHAWAGWLVGVLLVYGVLPRALLGLLCLWRWKRGLAHLDLTSTTQATACCANA
;
A
#
# COMPACT_ATOMS: atom_id res chain seq x y z
N MET A 1 6.07 6.48 15.62
CA MET A 1 7.54 6.50 15.43
C MET A 1 8.02 5.48 14.40
N LEU A 2 7.64 4.19 14.49
CA LEU A 2 8.04 3.17 13.51
C LEU A 2 7.70 3.51 12.05
N ALA A 3 6.49 4.01 11.76
CA ALA A 3 6.13 4.41 10.39
C ALA A 3 6.90 5.64 9.86
N LEU A 4 7.29 6.55 10.75
CA LEU A 4 8.10 7.71 10.39
C LEU A 4 9.54 7.27 10.10
N ALA A 5 10.10 6.40 10.95
CA ALA A 5 11.43 5.85 10.77
C ALA A 5 11.53 4.95 9.53
N SER A 6 10.50 4.14 9.24
CA SER A 6 10.48 3.33 8.03
C SER A 6 10.33 4.19 6.77
N GLY A 7 9.46 5.22 6.78
CA GLY A 7 9.34 6.16 5.67
C GLY A 7 10.63 6.92 5.38
N ALA A 8 11.30 7.43 6.41
CA ALA A 8 12.59 8.10 6.29
C ALA A 8 13.70 7.15 5.80
N GLY A 9 13.71 5.90 6.30
CA GLY A 9 14.65 4.87 5.85
C GLY A 9 14.47 4.49 4.38
N LEU A 10 13.23 4.39 3.89
CA LEU A 10 12.95 4.11 2.48
C LEU A 10 13.41 5.25 1.56
N ALA A 11 13.23 6.52 1.96
CA ALA A 11 13.73 7.66 1.20
C ALA A 11 15.26 7.71 1.15
N PHE A 12 15.93 7.39 2.27
CA PHE A 12 17.39 7.33 2.31
C PHE A 12 17.94 6.15 1.50
N ALA A 13 17.29 4.99 1.54
CA ALA A 13 17.65 3.85 0.69
C ALA A 13 17.48 4.15 -0.80
N ALA A 14 16.49 4.98 -1.15
CA ALA A 14 16.20 5.34 -2.53
C ALA A 14 17.21 6.33 -3.14
N LEU A 15 17.64 7.35 -2.39
CA LEU A 15 18.50 8.44 -2.91
C LEU A 15 19.95 8.37 -2.43
N GLY A 16 20.23 7.64 -1.35
CA GLY A 16 21.57 7.52 -0.76
C GLY A 16 22.14 8.83 -0.22
N ASP A 17 23.47 8.85 -0.06
CA ASP A 17 24.26 9.96 0.46
C ASP A 17 24.50 11.10 -0.54
N GLY A 18 23.94 11.00 -1.76
CA GLY A 18 24.06 11.99 -2.83
C GLY A 18 25.45 12.12 -3.47
N GLN A 19 26.40 11.25 -3.14
CA GLN A 19 27.73 11.21 -3.78
C GLN A 19 27.73 10.41 -5.08
N ARG A 20 26.75 9.52 -5.25
CA ARG A 20 26.56 8.69 -6.45
C ARG A 20 25.28 9.10 -7.17
N PRO A 21 25.23 8.97 -8.51
CA PRO A 21 23.99 9.19 -9.24
C PRO A 21 22.92 8.19 -8.77
N VAL A 22 21.68 8.66 -8.71
CA VAL A 22 20.54 7.87 -8.22
C VAL A 22 20.01 7.03 -9.36
N ASN A 23 20.00 5.71 -9.14
CA ASN A 23 19.34 4.81 -10.07
C ASN A 23 17.82 4.86 -9.87
N VAL A 24 17.11 5.31 -10.91
CA VAL A 24 15.67 5.60 -10.83
C VAL A 24 14.86 4.35 -10.45
N PHE A 25 15.21 3.17 -10.96
CA PHE A 25 14.48 1.95 -10.64
C PHE A 25 14.76 1.42 -9.24
N TRP A 26 15.98 1.56 -8.75
CA TRP A 26 16.28 1.24 -7.34
C TRP A 26 15.53 2.17 -6.39
N ALA A 27 15.43 3.45 -6.73
CA ALA A 27 14.61 4.40 -5.98
C ALA A 27 13.14 3.97 -5.96
N LEU A 28 12.56 3.63 -7.12
CA LEU A 28 11.19 3.12 -7.22
C LEU A 28 10.97 1.80 -6.47
N ALA A 29 11.87 0.83 -6.61
CA ALA A 29 11.77 -0.45 -5.95
C ALA A 29 11.78 -0.28 -4.42
N SER A 30 12.64 0.59 -3.91
CA SER A 30 12.72 0.93 -2.49
C SER A 30 11.46 1.63 -2.01
N LEU A 31 11.01 2.67 -2.73
CA LEU A 31 9.88 3.49 -2.33
C LEU A 31 8.52 2.80 -2.48
N LEU A 32 8.32 1.98 -3.52
CA LEU A 32 7.03 1.39 -3.85
C LEU A 32 6.97 -0.13 -3.68
N GLY A 33 8.08 -0.87 -3.76
CA GLY A 33 8.08 -2.33 -3.86
C GLY A 33 7.29 -3.00 -2.73
N LEU A 34 7.65 -2.73 -1.47
CA LEU A 34 6.93 -3.26 -0.31
C LEU A 34 5.47 -2.79 -0.25
N HIS A 35 5.20 -1.56 -0.68
CA HIS A 35 3.85 -0.99 -0.67
C HIS A 35 2.95 -1.67 -1.69
N LEU A 36 3.44 -1.98 -2.89
CA LEU A 36 2.68 -2.70 -3.91
C LEU A 36 2.44 -4.15 -3.48
N LEU A 37 3.46 -4.84 -2.95
CA LEU A 37 3.31 -6.21 -2.45
C LEU A 37 2.26 -6.32 -1.34
N THR A 38 2.29 -5.40 -0.37
CA THR A 38 1.32 -5.41 0.74
C THR A 38 -0.07 -4.94 0.31
N LEU A 39 -0.19 -4.10 -0.74
CA LEU A 39 -1.48 -3.79 -1.38
C LEU A 39 -2.07 -5.05 -2.04
N LEU A 40 -1.27 -5.76 -2.84
CA LEU A 40 -1.68 -6.98 -3.51
C LEU A 40 -2.08 -8.06 -2.49
N GLY A 41 -1.29 -8.24 -1.43
CA GLY A 41 -1.64 -9.16 -0.35
C GLY A 41 -2.99 -8.83 0.30
N TRP A 42 -3.26 -7.55 0.55
CA TRP A 42 -4.53 -7.11 1.11
C TRP A 42 -5.71 -7.30 0.14
N ALA A 43 -5.52 -7.00 -1.15
CA ALA A 43 -6.54 -7.18 -2.19
C ALA A 43 -6.90 -8.68 -2.36
N SER A 44 -5.88 -9.55 -2.37
CA SER A 44 -6.06 -11.01 -2.39
C SER A 44 -6.84 -11.51 -1.18
N ALA A 45 -6.51 -11.02 0.03
CA ALA A 45 -7.22 -11.38 1.26
C ALA A 45 -8.68 -10.89 1.30
N CYS A 46 -9.00 -9.82 0.55
CA CYS A 46 -10.37 -9.31 0.44
C CYS A 46 -11.21 -9.99 -0.65
N SER A 47 -10.57 -10.77 -1.53
CA SER A 47 -11.25 -11.43 -2.64
C SER A 47 -12.27 -12.47 -2.13
N PRO A 48 -13.47 -12.58 -2.73
CA PRO A 48 -14.50 -13.53 -2.29
C PRO A 48 -14.03 -14.99 -2.28
N ALA A 49 -13.06 -15.32 -3.15
CA ALA A 49 -12.41 -16.62 -3.25
C ALA A 49 -11.53 -16.97 -2.03
N ALA A 50 -11.08 -15.97 -1.26
CA ALA A 50 -10.27 -16.17 -0.05
C ALA A 50 -11.14 -16.43 1.20
N ARG A 51 -12.48 -16.40 1.08
CA ARG A 51 -13.34 -16.90 2.15
C ARG A 51 -13.01 -18.37 2.34
N PRO A 52 -12.65 -18.84 3.55
CA PRO A 52 -12.48 -20.26 3.77
C PRO A 52 -13.78 -20.92 3.32
N ARG A 53 -13.72 -21.67 2.22
CA ARG A 53 -14.82 -22.50 1.73
C ARG A 53 -15.16 -23.33 2.95
N ALA A 54 -16.31 -23.05 3.56
CA ALA A 54 -16.82 -23.91 4.61
C ALA A 54 -16.86 -25.28 3.96
N ARG A 55 -15.87 -26.13 4.27
CA ARG A 55 -15.90 -27.53 3.88
C ARG A 55 -17.15 -28.01 4.57
N SER A 56 -18.22 -28.12 3.81
CA SER A 56 -19.36 -28.94 4.13
C SER A 56 -18.74 -30.30 4.43
N ALA A 57 -18.56 -30.58 5.72
CA ALA A 57 -18.17 -31.89 6.21
C ALA A 57 -19.38 -32.80 6.00
N GLY A 58 -19.66 -33.10 4.73
CA GLY A 58 -20.45 -34.24 4.31
C GLY A 58 -19.51 -35.43 4.21
N SER A 59 -19.72 -36.38 5.12
CA SER A 59 -19.48 -37.82 4.94
C SER A 59 -18.18 -38.24 4.24
N GLY A 60 -17.17 -38.53 5.04
CA GLY A 60 -16.01 -39.32 4.64
C GLY A 60 -15.27 -39.78 5.89
N CYS A 61 -15.58 -40.99 6.34
CA CYS A 61 -14.96 -41.64 7.48
C CYS A 61 -13.43 -41.68 7.31
N GLY A 62 -12.66 -41.35 8.36
CA GLY A 62 -11.20 -41.39 8.31
C GLY A 62 -10.54 -40.54 9.40
N SER A 63 -10.46 -41.12 10.59
CA SER A 63 -9.72 -40.72 11.79
C SER A 63 -8.47 -39.84 11.62
N ALA A 64 -8.45 -38.70 12.33
CA ALA A 64 -7.33 -38.25 13.18
C ALA A 64 -7.77 -37.03 14.00
N ALA A 65 -8.69 -37.28 14.94
CA ALA A 65 -8.96 -36.35 16.02
C ALA A 65 -7.94 -36.58 17.13
N SER A 66 -7.14 -35.57 17.49
CA SER A 66 -6.47 -35.60 18.80
C SER A 66 -6.15 -34.24 19.42
N TRP A 67 -6.68 -33.10 18.97
CA TRP A 67 -6.43 -31.81 19.65
C TRP A 67 -7.71 -31.06 20.06
N ARG A 68 -8.79 -31.77 20.39
CA ARG A 68 -10.07 -31.16 20.81
C ARG A 68 -10.69 -31.82 22.04
N ALA A 69 -9.91 -31.94 23.11
CA ALA A 69 -10.43 -32.19 24.44
C ALA A 69 -9.92 -31.13 25.43
N MET A 70 -10.40 -29.90 25.26
CA MET A 70 -10.53 -28.98 26.39
C MET A 70 -12.00 -28.57 26.47
N PRO A 71 -12.69 -28.78 27.59
CA PRO A 71 -14.07 -28.36 27.77
C PRO A 71 -14.11 -26.85 28.00
N ALA A 72 -13.83 -26.08 26.94
CA ALA A 72 -14.16 -24.66 26.92
C ALA A 72 -15.59 -24.53 26.39
N PRO A 73 -16.49 -23.81 27.08
CA PRO A 73 -17.87 -23.66 26.63
C PRO A 73 -17.87 -23.12 25.20
N ARG A 74 -18.51 -23.88 24.30
CA ARG A 74 -18.58 -23.61 22.84
C ARG A 74 -19.11 -22.21 22.53
N THR A 75 -19.74 -21.56 23.50
CA THR A 75 -20.20 -20.16 23.46
C THR A 75 -19.07 -19.16 23.47
N TRP A 76 -17.94 -19.39 24.17
CA TRP A 76 -16.86 -18.39 24.27
C TRP A 76 -16.03 -18.30 22.98
N ARG A 77 -15.63 -19.43 22.40
CA ARG A 77 -14.94 -19.44 21.09
C ARG A 77 -15.83 -18.94 19.97
N ARG A 78 -17.13 -19.27 19.97
CA ARG A 78 -18.07 -18.78 18.96
C ARG A 78 -18.39 -17.30 19.16
N ARG A 79 -18.41 -16.78 20.40
CA ARG A 79 -18.65 -15.36 20.72
C ARG A 79 -17.43 -14.50 20.47
N TYR A 80 -16.21 -14.97 20.73
CA TYR A 80 -14.98 -14.29 20.31
C TYR A 80 -14.86 -14.27 18.79
N TRP A 81 -15.15 -15.39 18.11
CA TRP A 81 -15.13 -15.43 16.64
C TRP A 81 -16.32 -14.73 15.97
N SER A 82 -17.49 -14.64 16.62
CA SER A 82 -18.64 -13.90 16.07
C SER A 82 -18.58 -12.41 16.38
N CYS A 83 -17.98 -12.01 17.52
CA CYS A 83 -17.67 -10.60 17.80
C CYS A 83 -16.45 -10.12 16.98
N SER A 84 -15.44 -10.96 16.74
CA SER A 84 -14.36 -10.64 15.79
C SER A 84 -14.80 -10.77 14.32
N ALA A 85 -15.88 -11.53 14.05
CA ALA A 85 -16.62 -11.52 12.79
C ALA A 85 -17.77 -10.49 12.75
N GLY A 86 -17.81 -9.54 13.69
CA GLY A 86 -18.50 -8.28 13.45
C GLY A 86 -17.82 -7.63 12.25
N ALA A 87 -18.53 -7.54 11.12
CA ALA A 87 -17.95 -7.16 9.83
C ALA A 87 -17.10 -5.87 9.87
N GLY A 88 -17.29 -5.00 10.87
CA GLY A 88 -16.53 -3.77 11.11
C GLY A 88 -15.06 -3.94 11.52
N TRP A 89 -14.67 -4.97 12.29
CA TRP A 89 -13.27 -5.07 12.78
C TRP A 89 -12.26 -5.25 11.64
N ARG A 90 -12.61 -6.03 10.62
CA ARG A 90 -11.77 -6.20 9.42
C ARG A 90 -11.51 -4.88 8.69
N TRP A 91 -12.56 -4.07 8.55
CA TRP A 91 -12.45 -2.75 7.93
C TRP A 91 -11.70 -1.76 8.82
N GLY A 92 -11.83 -1.89 10.15
CA GLY A 92 -11.06 -1.06 11.07
C GLY A 92 -9.57 -1.37 11.08
N LEU A 93 -9.20 -2.66 11.09
CA LEU A 93 -7.81 -3.08 10.92
C LEU A 93 -7.27 -2.65 9.55
N GLY A 94 -8.08 -2.77 8.49
CA GLY A 94 -7.75 -2.24 7.16
C GLY A 94 -7.45 -0.74 7.20
N ALA A 95 -8.33 0.06 7.80
CA ALA A 95 -8.15 1.50 7.91
C ALA A 95 -6.86 1.85 8.67
N LEU A 96 -6.58 1.17 9.78
CA LEU A 96 -5.35 1.34 10.57
C LEU A 96 -4.10 1.00 9.74
N VAL A 97 -4.09 -0.16 9.08
CA VAL A 97 -2.95 -0.61 8.27
C VAL A 97 -2.70 0.32 7.08
N HIS A 98 -3.74 0.68 6.33
CA HIS A 98 -3.61 1.63 5.22
C HIS A 98 -3.18 3.01 5.71
N GLY A 99 -3.70 3.49 6.83
CA GLY A 99 -3.30 4.76 7.45
C GLY A 99 -1.83 4.76 7.87
N LEU A 100 -1.34 3.67 8.47
CA LEU A 100 0.06 3.52 8.85
C LEU A 100 0.99 3.55 7.64
N TRP A 101 0.65 2.80 6.58
CA TRP A 101 1.42 2.80 5.33
C TRP A 101 1.38 4.14 4.62
N LEU A 102 0.23 4.81 4.62
CA LEU A 102 0.07 6.14 4.05
C LEU A 102 0.95 7.16 4.77
N LEU A 103 0.98 7.13 6.12
CA LEU A 103 1.87 8.01 6.90
C LEU A 103 3.34 7.76 6.56
N GLY A 104 3.74 6.50 6.40
CA GLY A 104 5.08 6.14 5.95
C GLY A 104 5.41 6.71 4.57
N LEU A 105 4.51 6.58 3.59
CA LEU A 105 4.69 7.15 2.25
C LEU A 105 4.74 8.67 2.25
N LEU A 106 3.90 9.34 3.04
CA LEU A 106 3.92 10.80 3.16
C LEU A 106 5.24 11.28 3.78
N THR A 107 5.77 10.53 4.75
CA THR A 107 7.09 10.83 5.34
C THR A 107 8.20 10.62 4.32
N ALA A 108 8.16 9.51 3.57
CA ALA A 108 9.11 9.24 2.50
C ALA A 108 9.06 10.32 1.41
N LEU A 109 7.86 10.77 1.02
CA LEU A 109 7.66 11.84 0.06
C LEU A 109 8.20 13.17 0.58
N ALA A 110 7.92 13.55 1.83
CA ALA A 110 8.44 14.77 2.43
C ALA A 110 9.98 14.75 2.48
N MET A 111 10.57 13.62 2.87
CA MET A 111 12.02 13.45 2.88
C MET A 111 12.62 13.49 1.48
N LEU A 112 11.99 12.81 0.51
CA LEU A 112 12.38 12.84 -0.91
C LEU A 112 12.41 14.29 -1.43
N LEU A 113 11.35 15.06 -1.19
CA LEU A 113 11.29 16.47 -1.57
C LEU A 113 12.36 17.30 -0.87
N GLY A 114 12.60 17.09 0.43
CA GLY A 114 13.66 17.78 1.17
C GLY A 114 15.06 17.47 0.64
N LEU A 115 15.32 16.21 0.29
CA LEU A 115 16.58 15.81 -0.35
C LEU A 115 16.74 16.45 -1.73
N LEU A 116 15.72 16.37 -2.58
CA LEU A 116 15.74 16.97 -3.93
C LEU A 116 15.87 18.50 -3.91
N ALA A 117 15.34 19.17 -2.87
CA ALA A 117 15.47 20.61 -2.70
C ALA A 117 16.86 21.05 -2.19
N THR A 118 17.53 20.20 -1.41
CA THR A 118 18.82 20.56 -0.77
C THR A 118 20.03 20.05 -1.52
N ARG A 119 19.85 19.12 -2.47
CA ARG A 119 20.96 18.46 -3.15
C ARG A 119 20.73 18.33 -4.64
N ARG A 120 21.83 18.34 -5.38
CA ARG A 120 21.85 18.12 -6.84
C ARG A 120 22.04 16.64 -7.12
N TYR A 121 20.93 15.93 -7.34
CA TYR A 121 20.95 14.52 -7.75
C TYR A 121 21.04 14.40 -9.27
N GLY A 122 21.96 13.58 -9.77
CA GLY A 122 21.94 13.07 -11.14
C GLY A 122 21.14 11.78 -11.18
N PHE A 123 20.27 11.61 -12.18
CA PHE A 123 19.48 10.40 -12.35
C PHE A 123 20.07 9.57 -13.49
N VAL A 124 20.24 8.28 -13.23
CA VAL A 124 20.74 7.30 -14.20
C VAL A 124 19.87 6.05 -14.20
N TRP A 125 19.98 5.28 -15.26
CA TRP A 125 19.40 3.95 -15.32
C TRP A 125 20.43 2.96 -15.85
N GLU A 126 21.25 2.43 -14.94
CA GLU A 126 22.20 1.38 -15.30
C GLU A 126 21.50 0.03 -15.22
N THR A 127 21.26 -0.63 -16.35
CA THR A 127 20.74 -2.00 -16.40
C THR A 127 21.57 -2.88 -17.33
N THR A 128 22.08 -4.00 -16.82
CA THR A 128 22.86 -4.96 -17.63
C THR A 128 21.97 -5.85 -18.51
N ILE A 129 20.71 -6.08 -18.10
CA ILE A 129 19.78 -7.01 -18.76
C ILE A 129 18.77 -6.28 -19.65
N LEU A 130 18.35 -5.08 -19.26
CA LEU A 130 17.36 -4.29 -19.99
C LEU A 130 18.06 -3.38 -20.99
N GLY A 131 17.63 -3.44 -22.25
CA GLY A 131 18.02 -2.47 -23.28
C GLY A 131 17.34 -1.11 -23.10
N SER A 132 17.89 -0.10 -23.77
CA SER A 132 17.41 1.29 -23.73
C SER A 132 15.95 1.44 -24.13
N ASP A 133 15.50 0.73 -25.17
CA ASP A 133 14.12 0.84 -25.66
C ASP A 133 13.11 0.30 -24.64
N THR A 134 13.45 -0.78 -23.91
CA THR A 134 12.61 -1.30 -22.82
C THR A 134 12.54 -0.30 -21.68
N PHE A 135 13.66 0.36 -21.35
CA PHE A 135 13.67 1.39 -20.31
C PHE A 135 12.77 2.58 -20.70
N ILE A 136 12.88 3.08 -21.93
CA ILE A 136 12.04 4.15 -22.46
C ILE A 136 10.56 3.77 -22.34
N ALA A 137 10.20 2.57 -22.81
CA ALA A 137 8.82 2.09 -22.76
C ALA A 137 8.29 2.00 -21.32
N LEU A 138 9.09 1.49 -20.38
CA LEU A 138 8.71 1.38 -18.97
C LEU A 138 8.55 2.75 -18.30
N THR A 139 9.48 3.67 -18.51
CA THR A 139 9.41 5.02 -17.96
C THR A 139 8.18 5.77 -18.48
N GLN A 140 7.90 5.65 -19.78
CA GLN A 140 6.72 6.26 -20.38
C GLN A 140 5.42 5.61 -19.89
N ALA A 141 5.36 4.28 -19.81
CA ALA A 141 4.18 3.56 -19.33
C ALA A 141 3.86 3.90 -17.86
N LEU A 142 4.87 3.90 -16.98
CA LEU A 142 4.72 4.30 -15.58
C LEU A 142 4.43 5.79 -15.44
N GLY A 143 4.97 6.64 -16.31
CA GLY A 143 4.75 8.07 -16.28
C GLY A 143 3.44 8.54 -16.91
N ALA A 144 2.76 7.70 -17.69
CA ALA A 144 1.55 8.08 -18.42
C ALA A 144 0.43 8.55 -17.49
N LEU A 145 0.16 7.82 -16.41
CA LEU A 145 -0.90 8.20 -15.46
C LEU A 145 -0.54 9.45 -14.63
N PRO A 146 0.68 9.58 -14.05
CA PRO A 146 1.14 10.84 -13.47
C PRO A 146 1.09 12.04 -14.43
N ALA A 147 1.40 11.84 -15.71
CA ALA A 147 1.37 12.90 -16.71
C ALA A 147 -0.04 13.50 -16.90
N LEU A 148 -1.09 12.67 -16.80
CA LEU A 148 -2.48 13.14 -16.81
C LEU A 148 -2.81 14.06 -15.63
N LEU A 149 -2.04 13.96 -14.53
CA LEU A 149 -2.15 14.83 -13.35
C LEU A 149 -1.20 16.03 -13.40
N GLY A 150 -0.48 16.23 -14.50
CA GLY A 150 0.43 17.36 -14.70
C GLY A 150 1.88 17.14 -14.26
N PHE A 151 2.27 15.91 -13.91
CA PHE A 151 3.69 15.59 -13.64
C PHE A 151 4.50 15.51 -14.95
N PRO A 152 5.77 15.93 -14.94
CA PRO A 152 6.60 15.88 -16.14
C PRO A 152 6.84 14.43 -16.57
N LEU A 153 6.83 14.21 -17.89
CA LEU A 153 7.13 12.94 -18.51
C LEU A 153 8.40 13.09 -19.36
N PRO A 154 9.53 12.47 -18.96
CA PRO A 154 10.76 12.45 -19.76
C PRO A 154 10.49 11.88 -21.16
N ASP A 155 10.98 12.56 -22.19
CA ASP A 155 10.93 12.05 -23.56
C ASP A 155 11.99 10.96 -23.80
N ALA A 156 11.87 10.26 -24.93
CA ALA A 156 12.75 9.13 -25.24
C ALA A 156 14.24 9.54 -25.38
N GLU A 157 14.51 10.77 -25.82
CA GLU A 157 15.87 11.28 -26.00
C GLU A 157 16.54 11.59 -24.66
N LEU A 158 15.84 12.31 -23.78
CA LEU A 158 16.29 12.60 -22.43
C LEU A 158 16.46 11.33 -21.61
N ILE A 159 15.55 10.38 -21.78
CA ILE A 159 15.68 9.05 -21.17
C ILE A 159 16.95 8.36 -21.67
N ARG A 160 17.18 8.27 -22.98
CA ARG A 160 18.34 7.58 -23.55
C ARG A 160 19.64 8.24 -23.08
N ALA A 161 19.71 9.57 -23.10
CA ALA A 161 20.87 10.33 -22.64
C ALA A 161 21.17 10.13 -21.15
N SER A 162 20.17 9.80 -20.33
CA SER A 162 20.34 9.44 -18.90
C SER A 162 21.00 8.08 -18.67
N GLY A 163 21.07 7.23 -19.70
CA GLY A 163 21.75 5.94 -19.65
C GLY A 163 23.25 6.06 -19.92
N ASP A 164 23.63 6.98 -20.80
CA ASP A 164 25.03 7.16 -21.24
C ASP A 164 25.87 7.94 -20.21
N ALA A 165 25.27 8.92 -19.55
CA ALA A 165 25.90 9.66 -18.46
C ALA A 165 24.86 10.22 -17.49
N ALA A 166 25.23 10.36 -16.22
CA ALA A 166 24.42 11.10 -15.25
C ALA A 166 24.21 12.53 -15.75
N LEU A 167 23.00 12.83 -16.24
CA LEU A 167 22.74 14.09 -16.93
C LEU A 167 22.96 15.29 -16.00
N ALA A 168 23.81 16.22 -16.47
CA ALA A 168 24.17 17.44 -15.75
C ALA A 168 23.13 18.57 -15.92
N SER A 169 22.23 18.48 -16.92
CA SER A 169 21.29 19.56 -17.21
C SER A 169 20.26 19.72 -16.11
N GLU A 170 19.96 20.97 -15.76
CA GLU A 170 18.99 21.29 -14.71
C GLU A 170 17.56 20.90 -15.10
N ALA A 171 17.20 21.07 -16.36
CA ALA A 171 15.90 20.67 -16.90
C ALA A 171 15.70 19.15 -16.81
N ALA A 172 16.71 18.34 -17.12
CA ALA A 172 16.59 16.87 -17.00
C ALA A 172 16.45 16.41 -15.56
N ARG A 173 17.18 17.03 -14.63
CA ARG A 173 17.03 16.74 -13.20
C ARG A 173 15.64 17.08 -12.68
N HIS A 174 15.08 18.22 -13.09
CA HIS A 174 13.70 18.59 -12.75
C HIS A 174 12.67 17.63 -13.34
N ALA A 175 12.84 17.22 -14.61
CA ALA A 175 11.95 16.26 -15.25
C ALA A 175 11.94 14.91 -14.52
N TRP A 176 13.12 14.37 -14.20
CA TRP A 176 13.25 13.11 -13.46
C TRP A 176 12.73 13.19 -12.02
N ALA A 177 13.04 14.28 -11.32
CA ALA A 177 12.55 14.52 -9.97
C ALA A 177 11.02 14.59 -9.94
N GLY A 178 10.42 15.37 -10.84
CA GLY A 178 8.97 15.50 -10.97
C GLY A 178 8.31 14.19 -11.38
N TRP A 179 8.92 13.43 -12.29
CA TRP A 179 8.44 12.10 -12.68
C TRP A 179 8.44 11.13 -11.50
N LEU A 180 9.54 11.06 -10.74
CA LEU A 180 9.67 10.17 -9.57
C LEU A 180 8.64 10.51 -8.49
N VAL A 181 8.45 11.80 -8.21
CA VAL A 181 7.43 12.29 -7.27
C VAL A 181 6.02 11.92 -7.76
N GLY A 182 5.74 12.12 -9.05
CA GLY A 182 4.45 11.77 -9.66
C GLY A 182 4.14 10.29 -9.55
N VAL A 183 5.10 9.42 -9.88
CA VAL A 183 4.95 7.96 -9.76
C VAL A 183 4.72 7.55 -8.31
N LEU A 184 5.49 8.09 -7.35
CA LEU A 184 5.29 7.80 -5.92
C LEU A 184 3.91 8.21 -5.42
N LEU A 185 3.43 9.38 -5.83
CA LEU A 185 2.11 9.89 -5.46
C LEU A 185 1.00 9.01 -6.05
N VAL A 186 1.06 8.73 -7.34
CA VAL A 186 0.00 8.04 -8.07
C VAL A 186 -0.09 6.55 -7.72
N TYR A 187 1.05 5.86 -7.64
CA TYR A 187 1.07 4.40 -7.42
C TYR A 187 1.29 4.01 -5.96
N GLY A 188 1.75 4.94 -5.12
CA GLY A 188 1.93 4.72 -3.68
C GLY A 188 0.83 5.38 -2.85
N VAL A 189 0.85 6.72 -2.81
CA VAL A 189 0.04 7.53 -1.88
C VAL A 189 -1.45 7.41 -2.20
N LEU A 190 -1.83 7.66 -3.44
CA LEU A 190 -3.23 7.68 -3.89
C LEU A 190 -3.96 6.36 -3.61
N PRO A 191 -3.48 5.17 -4.03
CA PRO A 191 -4.20 3.92 -3.78
C PRO A 191 -4.32 3.61 -2.28
N ARG A 192 -3.31 3.98 -1.47
CA ARG A 192 -3.36 3.81 -0.01
C ARG A 192 -4.40 4.73 0.63
N ALA A 193 -4.46 5.98 0.21
CA ALA A 193 -5.47 6.92 0.67
C ALA A 193 -6.88 6.44 0.31
N LEU A 194 -7.11 6.05 -0.95
CA LEU A 194 -8.41 5.56 -1.41
C LEU A 194 -8.87 4.31 -0.64
N LEU A 195 -8.01 3.31 -0.48
CA LEU A 195 -8.34 2.10 0.27
C LEU A 195 -8.51 2.36 1.77
N GLY A 196 -7.69 3.25 2.35
CA GLY A 196 -7.83 3.67 3.74
C GLY A 196 -9.17 4.35 4.00
N LEU A 197 -9.58 5.27 3.12
CA LEU A 197 -10.87 5.94 3.18
C LEU A 197 -12.03 4.96 2.99
N LEU A 198 -11.94 4.03 2.03
CA LEU A 198 -12.92 2.98 1.83
C LEU A 198 -13.08 2.12 3.10
N CYS A 199 -11.97 1.69 3.69
CA CYS A 199 -11.97 0.91 4.92
C CYS A 199 -12.59 1.68 6.09
N LEU A 200 -12.20 2.95 6.26
CA LEU A 200 -12.74 3.81 7.31
C LEU A 200 -14.25 4.01 7.15
N TRP A 201 -14.71 4.26 5.93
CA TRP A 201 -16.13 4.43 5.61
C TRP A 201 -16.93 3.15 5.94
N ARG A 202 -16.43 1.98 5.53
CA ARG A 202 -17.09 0.70 5.85
C ARG A 202 -17.08 0.38 7.33
N TRP A 203 -16.02 0.76 8.05
CA TRP A 203 -15.97 0.63 9.49
C TRP A 203 -17.02 1.51 10.17
N LYS A 204 -17.07 2.81 9.84
CA LYS A 204 -18.06 3.75 10.40
C LYS A 204 -19.49 3.31 10.14
N ARG A 205 -19.79 2.83 8.93
CA ARG A 205 -21.11 2.23 8.62
C ARG A 205 -21.40 1.00 9.46
N GLY A 206 -20.42 0.11 9.64
CA GLY A 206 -20.57 -1.08 10.48
C GLY A 206 -20.84 -0.77 11.95
N LEU A 207 -20.20 0.29 12.49
CA LEU A 207 -20.46 0.76 13.85
C LEU A 207 -21.89 1.31 14.01
N ALA A 208 -22.35 2.15 13.09
CA ALA A 208 -23.70 2.73 13.14
C ALA A 208 -24.82 1.65 13.13
N HIS A 209 -24.62 0.53 12.46
CA HIS A 209 -25.57 -0.59 12.49
C HIS A 209 -25.61 -1.32 13.84
N LEU A 210 -24.51 -1.34 14.59
CA LEU A 210 -24.47 -1.94 15.93
C LEU A 210 -25.23 -1.09 16.94
N ASP A 211 -25.10 0.24 16.85
CA ASP A 211 -25.81 1.18 17.72
C ASP A 211 -27.34 1.02 17.56
N LEU A 212 -27.85 1.02 16.32
CA LEU A 212 -29.28 0.87 16.04
C LEU A 212 -29.86 -0.48 16.54
N THR A 213 -29.10 -1.56 16.42
CA THR A 213 -29.54 -2.89 16.88
C THR A 213 -29.64 -2.94 18.41
N SER A 214 -28.70 -2.28 19.12
CA SER A 214 -28.73 -2.21 20.58
C SER A 214 -29.93 -1.41 21.10
N THR A 215 -30.27 -0.28 20.46
CA THR A 215 -31.44 0.53 20.83
C THR A 215 -32.75 -0.24 20.60
N THR A 216 -32.87 -0.97 19.48
CA THR A 216 -34.08 -1.73 19.13
C THR A 216 -34.31 -2.91 20.08
N GLN A 217 -33.25 -3.60 20.51
CA GLN A 217 -33.35 -4.67 21.52
C GLN A 217 -33.71 -4.14 22.92
N ALA A 218 -33.19 -2.96 23.31
CA ALA A 218 -33.53 -2.35 24.59
C ALA A 218 -35.01 -1.94 24.66
N THR A 219 -35.56 -1.35 23.58
CA THR A 219 -36.99 -1.00 23.52
C THR A 219 -37.90 -2.23 23.51
N ALA A 220 -37.49 -3.34 22.89
CA ALA A 220 -38.28 -4.58 22.90
C ALA A 220 -38.32 -5.26 24.28
N CYS A 221 -37.27 -5.13 25.09
CA CYS A 221 -37.26 -5.64 26.47
C CYS A 221 -38.16 -4.81 27.40
N CYS A 222 -38.23 -3.49 27.22
CA CYS A 222 -39.09 -2.61 28.02
C CYS A 222 -40.57 -2.67 27.65
N ALA A 223 -40.92 -3.08 26.42
CA ALA A 223 -42.32 -3.22 25.99
C ALA A 223 -42.99 -4.53 26.44
N ASN A 224 -42.21 -5.51 26.93
CA ASN A 224 -42.68 -6.80 27.43
C ASN A 224 -42.54 -6.95 28.96
N ALA A 225 -42.28 -5.86 29.68
CA ALA A 225 -42.22 -5.80 31.14
C ALA A 225 -43.39 -4.96 31.68
#